data_AF-A0A5K1HMR8-F1
#
_entry.id   AF-A0A5K1HMR8-F1
#
_cell.length_a   1.000
_cell.length_b   1.000
_cell.length_c   1.000
_cell.angle_alpha   90.00
_cell.angle_beta   90.00
_cell.angle_gamma   90.00
#
_symmetry.space_group_name_H-M   'P 1'
#
loop_
_entity.id
_entity.type
_entity.pdbx_description
1 polymer ?
#
loop_
_entity_poly.entity_id
_entity_poly.type
_entity_poly.pdbx_seq_one_letter_code
_entity_poly.pdbx_strand_id
1 'polypeptide(L)'
;LFMVIDSGIFLNEPSVRTGMLKLGVSFENLYKVANADEGTPLPSCDEAYPGEEYKCFFIQYALNFTIGPNLWLQSQYDIWSIPNILDVFCLSPS
;
A
#
# COMPACT_ATOMS: atom_id res chain seq x y z
N LEU A 1 8.89 -21.68 -2.45
CA LEU A 1 8.43 -20.67 -3.43
C LEU A 1 9.23 -19.40 -3.14
N PHE A 2 9.80 -18.77 -4.16
CA PHE A 2 10.51 -17.48 -4.05
C PHE A 2 9.64 -16.41 -4.71
N MET A 3 9.46 -15.28 -4.04
CA MET A 3 8.58 -14.21 -4.52
C MET A 3 9.42 -13.00 -4.97
N VAL A 4 9.06 -12.42 -6.11
CA VAL A 4 9.60 -11.14 -6.57
C VAL A 4 8.48 -10.13 -6.54
N ILE A 5 8.70 -9.05 -5.78
CA ILE A 5 7.76 -7.94 -5.65
C ILE A 5 8.38 -6.77 -6.42
N ASP A 6 7.74 -6.40 -7.53
CA ASP A 6 8.18 -5.32 -8.41
C ASP A 6 7.16 -4.17 -8.36
N SER A 7 7.61 -2.97 -7.97
CA SER A 7 6.79 -1.77 -7.83
C SER A 7 5.55 -1.88 -6.92
N GLY A 8 5.44 -2.93 -6.12
CA GLY A 8 4.30 -3.19 -5.22
C GLY A 8 4.44 -2.60 -3.80
N ILE A 9 5.47 -1.79 -3.55
CA ILE A 9 5.70 -1.20 -2.22
C ILE A 9 5.04 0.17 -2.17
N PHE A 10 3.90 0.25 -1.47
CA PHE A 10 3.22 1.50 -1.17
C PHE A 10 3.40 1.87 0.30
N LEU A 11 3.53 3.17 0.56
CA LEU A 11 3.61 3.73 1.91
C LEU A 11 2.31 4.45 2.25
N ASN A 12 1.78 4.22 3.45
CA ASN A 12 0.62 4.96 3.95
C ASN A 12 1.09 6.19 4.72
N GLU A 13 1.60 7.16 3.96
CA GLU A 13 2.15 8.43 4.46
C GLU A 13 1.23 9.59 4.11
N PRO A 14 1.17 10.65 4.95
CA PRO A 14 0.37 11.82 4.67
C PRO A 14 0.98 12.61 3.51
N SER A 15 0.11 13.19 2.69
CA SER A 15 0.54 14.15 1.67
C SER A 15 1.24 15.34 2.32
N VAL A 16 2.42 15.72 1.79
CA VAL A 16 3.20 16.86 2.29
C VAL A 16 2.46 18.20 2.14
N ARG A 17 1.50 18.29 1.22
CA ARG A 17 0.73 19.51 0.96
C ARG A 17 -0.56 19.59 1.77
N THR A 18 -1.26 18.47 1.92
CA THR A 18 -2.62 18.44 2.47
C THR A 18 -2.71 17.80 3.85
N GLY A 19 -1.68 17.06 4.29
CA GLY A 19 -1.69 16.26 5.51
C GLY A 19 -2.61 15.03 5.44
N MET A 20 -3.28 14.78 4.31
CA MET A 20 -4.23 13.67 4.17
C MET A 20 -3.53 12.36 3.79
N LEU A 21 -4.01 11.24 4.35
CA LEU A 21 -3.61 9.88 3.97
C LEU A 21 -4.33 9.43 2.69
N LYS A 22 -3.97 10.01 1.54
CA LYS A 22 -4.69 9.76 0.27
C LYS A 22 -4.72 8.28 -0.11
N LEU A 23 -3.58 7.60 -0.03
CA LEU A 23 -3.50 6.16 -0.32
C LEU A 23 -4.27 5.37 0.72
N GLY A 24 -4.11 5.68 2.01
CA GLY A 24 -4.86 5.03 3.10
C GLY A 24 -6.38 5.04 2.84
N VAL A 25 -6.94 6.21 2.56
CA VAL A 25 -8.38 6.36 2.24
C VAL A 25 -8.75 5.59 0.97
N SER A 26 -7.89 5.63 -0.06
CA SER A 26 -8.16 4.92 -1.31
C SER A 26 -8.19 3.40 -1.12
N PHE A 27 -7.23 2.85 -0.36
CA PHE A 27 -7.17 1.42 -0.06
C PHE A 27 -8.24 0.97 0.94
N GLU A 28 -8.61 1.80 1.90
CA GLU A 28 -9.74 1.54 2.79
C GLU A 28 -11.04 1.40 2.00
N ASN A 29 -11.30 2.34 1.09
CA ASN A 29 -12.48 2.29 0.23
C ASN A 29 -12.42 1.11 -0.74
N LEU A 30 -11.24 0.83 -1.32
CA LEU A 30 -11.06 -0.34 -2.17
C LEU A 30 -11.37 -1.64 -1.40
N TYR A 31 -10.83 -1.78 -0.19
CA TYR A 31 -11.04 -2.94 0.66
C TYR A 31 -12.54 -3.16 0.95
N LYS A 32 -13.25 -2.10 1.33
CA LYS A 32 -14.70 -2.16 1.60
C LYS A 32 -15.53 -2.61 0.39
N VAL A 33 -15.04 -2.41 -0.83
CA VAL A 33 -15.75 -2.79 -2.07
C VAL A 33 -15.29 -4.15 -2.60
N ALA A 34 -13.99 -4.42 -2.60
CA ALA A 34 -13.40 -5.59 -3.23
C ALA A 34 -13.28 -6.81 -2.30
N ASN A 35 -13.22 -6.58 -0.99
CA ASN A 35 -12.91 -7.59 0.03
C ASN A 35 -13.93 -7.61 1.16
N ALA A 36 -15.17 -7.17 0.90
CA ALA A 36 -16.23 -7.05 1.90
C ALA A 36 -16.47 -8.36 2.69
N ASP A 37 -16.27 -9.51 2.04
CA ASP A 37 -16.61 -10.83 2.60
C ASP A 37 -15.41 -11.74 2.89
N GLU A 38 -14.20 -11.43 2.39
CA GLU A 38 -13.07 -12.40 2.38
C GLU A 38 -11.82 -11.96 3.16
N GLY A 39 -11.68 -10.69 3.53
CA GLY A 39 -10.44 -10.22 4.17
C GLY A 39 -9.28 -10.09 3.19
N THR A 40 -8.04 -10.08 3.70
CA THR A 40 -6.84 -10.07 2.86
C THR A 40 -6.20 -11.47 2.75
N PRO A 41 -5.30 -11.69 1.78
CA PRO A 41 -4.55 -12.95 1.69
C PRO A 41 -3.58 -13.20 2.88
N LEU A 42 -3.53 -12.31 3.88
CA LEU A 42 -2.67 -12.40 5.05
C LEU A 42 -3.52 -12.43 6.34
N PRO A 43 -4.10 -13.59 6.72
CA PRO A 43 -4.99 -13.66 7.88
C PRO A 43 -4.35 -13.18 9.18
N SER A 44 -3.06 -13.46 9.39
CA SER A 44 -2.31 -13.01 10.57
C SER A 44 -2.12 -11.49 10.61
N CYS A 45 -2.11 -10.82 9.46
CA CYS A 45 -2.10 -9.36 9.39
C CYS A 45 -3.49 -8.81 9.69
N ASP A 46 -4.55 -9.42 9.14
CA ASP A 46 -5.94 -9.03 9.42
C ASP A 46 -6.24 -9.11 10.92
N GLU A 47 -5.81 -10.19 11.58
CA GLU A 47 -5.91 -10.38 13.04
C GLU A 47 -5.17 -9.31 13.85
N ALA A 48 -4.08 -8.75 13.31
CA ALA A 48 -3.31 -7.69 13.96
C ALA A 48 -3.93 -6.30 13.81
N TYR A 49 -4.80 -6.10 12.81
CA TYR A 49 -5.44 -4.82 12.50
C TYR A 49 -6.97 -4.96 12.32
N PRO A 50 -7.70 -5.43 13.34
CA PRO A 50 -9.15 -5.65 13.23
C PRO A 50 -9.90 -4.33 12.97
N GLY A 51 -10.72 -4.31 11.92
CA GLY A 51 -11.45 -3.13 11.44
C GLY A 51 -10.60 -2.15 10.62
N GLU A 52 -9.30 -2.41 10.47
CA GLU A 52 -8.36 -1.63 9.66
C GLU A 52 -7.53 -2.55 8.75
N GLU A 53 -8.11 -3.66 8.30
CA GLU A 53 -7.41 -4.72 7.57
C GLU A 53 -6.84 -4.23 6.24
N TYR A 54 -7.39 -3.13 5.68
CA TYR A 54 -6.81 -2.44 4.52
C TYR A 54 -5.35 -2.00 4.75
N LYS A 55 -4.89 -1.86 6.00
CA LYS A 55 -3.48 -1.62 6.33
C LYS A 55 -2.58 -2.72 5.78
N CYS A 56 -3.07 -3.95 5.67
CA CYS A 56 -2.30 -5.08 5.14
C CYS A 56 -1.95 -4.97 3.64
N PHE A 57 -2.49 -3.98 2.92
CA PHE A 57 -2.00 -3.63 1.58
C PHE A 57 -0.69 -2.84 1.58
N PHE A 58 -0.32 -2.23 2.70
CA PHE A 58 0.93 -1.48 2.81
C PHE A 58 1.99 -2.29 3.51
N ILE A 59 3.19 -2.23 2.97
CA ILE A 59 4.24 -3.12 3.46
C ILE A 59 4.73 -2.81 4.85
N GLN A 60 4.64 -1.54 5.25
CA GLN A 60 4.94 -1.10 6.61
C GLN A 60 4.14 -1.86 7.69
N TYR A 61 2.98 -2.43 7.33
CA TYR A 61 2.17 -3.26 8.22
C TYR A 61 2.30 -4.75 7.89
N ALA A 62 2.35 -5.10 6.60
CA ALA A 62 2.33 -6.50 6.17
C ALA A 62 3.66 -7.26 6.33
N LEU A 63 4.81 -6.56 6.37
CA LEU A 63 6.13 -7.19 6.24
C LEU A 63 6.37 -8.32 7.25
N ASN A 64 5.99 -8.11 8.52
CA ASN A 64 6.18 -9.08 9.60
C ASN A 64 5.32 -10.35 9.45
N PHE A 65 4.30 -10.30 8.58
CA PHE A 65 3.39 -11.40 8.32
C PHE A 65 3.71 -12.12 7.01
N THR A 66 4.60 -11.57 6.19
CA THR A 66 5.05 -12.23 4.96
C THR A 66 6.04 -13.35 5.28
N ILE A 67 5.73 -14.57 4.83
CA ILE A 67 6.54 -15.76 5.09
C ILE A 67 7.30 -16.15 3.81
N GLY A 68 8.60 -16.40 3.96
CA GLY A 68 9.45 -16.95 2.91
C GLY A 68 10.39 -15.94 2.27
N PRO A 69 11.32 -16.42 1.44
CA PRO A 69 12.30 -15.57 0.79
C PRO A 69 11.66 -14.72 -0.31
N ASN A 70 11.83 -13.42 -0.19
CA ASN A 70 11.28 -12.41 -1.08
C ASN A 70 12.37 -11.42 -1.52
N LEU A 71 12.35 -11.06 -2.81
CA LEU A 71 13.15 -10.00 -3.40
C LEU A 71 12.26 -8.80 -3.73
N TRP A 72 12.72 -7.63 -3.33
CA TRP A 72 11.97 -6.38 -3.40
C TRP A 72 12.66 -5.46 -4.37
N LEU A 73 12.00 -5.19 -5.48
CA LEU A 73 12.43 -4.24 -6.49
C LEU A 73 11.46 -3.06 -6.42
N GLN A 74 11.97 -1.91 -5.98
CA GLN A 74 11.17 -0.71 -5.94
C GLN A 74 12.00 0.50 -6.34
N SER A 75 11.43 1.32 -7.19
CA SER A 75 11.98 2.63 -7.50
C SER A 75 11.86 3.53 -6.29
N GLN A 76 12.96 4.18 -5.89
CA GLN A 76 12.92 5.15 -4.78
C GLN A 76 11.92 6.29 -5.04
N TYR A 77 11.70 6.61 -6.33
CA TYR A 77 10.76 7.61 -6.80
C TYR A 77 9.74 6.95 -7.75
N ASP A 78 8.81 6.22 -7.16
CA ASP A 78 7.75 5.53 -7.87
C ASP A 78 6.62 6.49 -8.33
N ILE A 79 6.11 6.29 -9.56
CA ILE A 79 5.14 7.20 -10.19
C ILE A 79 3.76 7.22 -9.49
N TRP A 80 3.43 6.19 -8.71
CA TRP A 80 2.23 6.20 -7.86
C TRP A 80 2.49 6.87 -6.52
N SER A 81 3.68 6.67 -5.94
CA SER A 81 4.03 7.23 -4.63
C SER A 81 4.21 8.75 -4.67
N ILE A 82 4.86 9.28 -5.70
CA ILE A 82 5.14 10.72 -5.86
C ILE A 82 3.88 11.59 -5.79
N PRO A 83 2.83 11.40 -6.62
CA PRO A 83 1.65 12.27 -6.59
C PRO A 83 0.81 12.08 -5.31
N ASN A 84 0.88 10.90 -4.68
CA ASN A 84 0.09 10.60 -3.50
C ASN A 84 0.71 11.12 -2.20
N ILE A 85 2.04 11.19 -2.12
CA ILE A 85 2.77 11.66 -0.94
C ILE A 85 3.34 13.07 -1.17
N LEU A 86 4.06 13.29 -2.27
CA LEU A 86 4.73 14.56 -2.56
C LEU A 86 3.83 15.56 -3.29
N ASP A 87 2.70 15.11 -3.81
CA ASP A 87 1.74 15.97 -4.51
C ASP A 87 2.32 16.65 -5.77
N VAL A 88 3.32 16.01 -6.36
CA VAL A 88 3.99 16.41 -7.60
C VAL A 88 3.43 15.58 -8.76
N PHE A 89 3.07 16.27 -9.85
CA PHE A 89 2.56 15.63 -11.07
C PHE A 89 3.53 15.91 -12.22
N CYS A 90 3.67 14.95 -13.14
CA CYS A 90 4.39 15.19 -14.38
C CYS A 90 3.69 16.30 -15.17
N LEU A 91 4.48 17.15 -15.83
CA LEU A 91 3.94 18.10 -16.79
C LEU A 91 3.24 17.31 -17.90
N SER A 92 2.03 17.73 -18.28
CA SER A 92 1.42 17.19 -19.49
C SER A 92 2.33 17.50 -20.67
N PRO A 93 2.59 16.54 -21.58
CA PRO A 93 3.33 16.83 -22.80
C PRO A 93 2.59 17.95 -23.57
N SER A 94 3.33 18.99 -23.92
CA SER A 94 2.87 20.11 -24.76
C SER A 94 2.55 19.67 -26.17
#